data_AF-A0A7U9SQW5-F1
#
_entry.id   AF-A0A7U9SQW5-F1
#
_cell.length_a   1.000
_cell.length_b   1.000
_cell.length_c   1.000
_cell.angle_alpha   90.00
_cell.angle_beta   90.00
_cell.angle_gamma   90.00
#
_symmetry.space_group_name_H-M   'P 1'
#
loop_
_entity.id
_entity.type
_entity.pdbx_description
1 polymer ?
#
loop_
_entity_poly.entity_id
_entity_poly.type
_entity_poly.pdbx_seq_one_letter_code
_entity_poly.pdbx_strand_id
1 'polypeptide(L)'
;MTLTRSNTTCFMMSYSRDSALEIFDKLRTIYDYLPDYVKLTETTNNKSALAFDNNSKIIVATCGTKDKVRGSTLAFAHLSEVGLMN
;
A
#
# COMPACT_ATOMS: atom_id res chain seq x y z
N MET A 1 -5.56 4.62 -7.43
CA MET A 1 -4.50 4.99 -8.40
C MET A 1 -3.77 3.76 -8.94
N THR A 2 -3.42 2.79 -8.10
CA THR A 2 -2.78 1.53 -8.51
C THR A 2 -3.59 0.68 -9.50
N LEU A 3 -4.92 0.81 -9.50
CA LEU A 3 -5.81 0.10 -10.44
C LEU A 3 -5.90 0.78 -11.80
N THR A 4 -5.83 2.11 -11.84
CA THR A 4 -6.06 2.92 -13.04
C THR A 4 -4.78 3.31 -13.77
N ARG A 5 -3.61 3.20 -13.12
CA ARG A 5 -2.29 3.48 -13.69
C ARG A 5 -1.36 2.29 -13.46
N SER A 6 -0.65 1.88 -14.51
CA SER A 6 0.37 0.84 -14.46
C SER A 6 1.68 1.35 -13.85
N ASN A 7 2.54 0.42 -13.42
CA ASN A 7 3.89 0.70 -12.89
C ASN A 7 3.92 1.69 -11.72
N THR A 8 2.87 1.72 -10.91
CA THR A 8 2.70 2.71 -9.85
C THR A 8 3.02 2.09 -8.49
N THR A 9 4.02 2.64 -7.80
CA THR A 9 4.31 2.27 -6.41
C THR A 9 3.62 3.26 -5.48
N CYS A 10 2.65 2.75 -4.72
CA CYS A 10 2.04 3.46 -3.59
C CYS A 10 2.71 2.99 -2.29
N PHE A 11 3.00 3.94 -1.43
CA PHE A 11 3.56 3.67 -0.11
C PHE A 11 2.58 4.12 0.97
N MET A 12 2.43 3.31 2.00
CA MET A 12 1.62 3.61 3.16
C MET A 12 2.45 3.50 4.43
N MET A 13 2.44 4.56 5.24
CA MET A 13 3.14 4.63 6.51
C MET A 13 2.23 5.06 7.64
N SER A 14 2.35 4.43 8.80
CA SER A 14 1.75 4.91 10.05
C SER A 14 2.77 4.87 11.18
N TYR A 15 2.48 5.58 12.26
CA TYR A 15 3.28 5.55 13.48
C TYR A 15 3.26 4.14 14.12
N SER A 16 2.07 3.55 14.29
CA SER A 16 1.91 2.19 14.81
C SER A 16 1.77 1.15 13.70
N ARG A 17 2.27 -0.07 13.96
CA ARG A 17 2.08 -1.22 13.07
C ARG A 17 0.63 -1.62 12.95
N ASP A 18 -0.08 -1.61 14.07
CA ASP A 18 -1.48 -2.05 14.10
C ASP A 18 -2.37 -1.08 13.32
N SER A 19 -2.14 0.24 13.48
CA SER A 19 -2.84 1.27 12.69
C SER A 19 -2.57 1.11 11.19
N ALA A 20 -1.31 0.86 10.80
CA ALA A 20 -0.95 0.67 9.40
C ALA A 20 -1.62 -0.57 8.78
N LEU A 21 -1.66 -1.67 9.55
CA LEU A 21 -2.33 -2.91 9.14
C LEU A 21 -3.84 -2.74 9.05
N GLU A 22 -4.47 -2.05 10.00
CA GLU A 22 -5.91 -1.84 10.00
C GLU A 22 -6.38 -1.05 8.76
N ILE A 23 -5.65 -0.01 8.38
CA ILE A 23 -5.99 0.75 7.18
C ILE A 23 -5.71 -0.09 5.91
N PHE A 24 -4.65 -0.88 5.90
CA PHE A 24 -4.35 -1.78 4.79
C PHE A 24 -5.42 -2.86 4.62
N ASP A 25 -5.91 -3.47 5.70
CA ASP A 25 -6.99 -4.46 5.67
C ASP A 25 -8.32 -3.84 5.19
N LYS A 26 -8.61 -2.59 5.58
CA LYS A 26 -9.73 -1.83 5.01
C LYS A 26 -9.56 -1.62 3.50
N LEU A 27 -8.35 -1.28 3.05
CA LEU A 27 -8.04 -1.08 1.64
C LEU A 27 -8.20 -2.38 0.84
N ARG A 28 -7.78 -3.51 1.40
CA ARG A 28 -8.01 -4.84 0.82
C ARG A 28 -9.51 -5.17 0.77
N THR A 29 -10.26 -4.86 1.81
CA THR A 29 -11.71 -5.08 1.83
C THR A 29 -12.42 -4.25 0.75
N ILE A 30 -12.03 -2.98 0.57
CA ILE A 30 -12.53 -2.13 -0.52
C ILE A 30 -12.18 -2.75 -1.87
N TYR A 31 -10.95 -3.27 -2.02
CA TYR A 31 -10.52 -3.95 -3.22
C TYR A 31 -11.33 -5.22 -3.51
N ASP A 32 -11.66 -5.99 -2.48
CA ASP A 32 -12.45 -7.22 -2.60
C ASP A 32 -13.91 -6.96 -2.96
N TYR A 33 -14.43 -5.78 -2.62
CA TYR A 33 -15.77 -5.35 -3.01
C TYR A 33 -15.86 -4.80 -4.44
N LEU A 34 -14.72 -4.61 -5.13
CA LEU A 34 -14.75 -4.13 -6.51
C LEU A 34 -15.28 -5.21 -7.46
N PRO A 35 -16.06 -4.82 -8.49
CA PRO A 35 -16.55 -5.76 -9.47
C PRO A 35 -15.41 -6.31 -10.35
N ASP A 36 -15.53 -7.56 -10.78
CA ASP A 36 -14.45 -8.30 -11.45
C ASP A 36 -13.91 -7.61 -12.71
N TYR A 37 -14.74 -6.84 -13.43
CA TYR A 37 -14.31 -6.15 -14.65
C TYR A 37 -13.36 -4.96 -14.42
N VAL A 38 -13.25 -4.45 -13.18
CA VAL A 38 -12.24 -3.43 -12.80
C VAL A 38 -11.15 -3.98 -11.89
N LYS A 39 -11.32 -5.20 -11.37
CA LYS A 39 -10.38 -5.84 -10.47
C LYS A 39 -9.18 -6.32 -11.28
N LEU A 40 -7.98 -6.03 -10.79
CA LEU A 40 -6.74 -6.51 -11.40
C LEU A 40 -6.35 -7.87 -10.83
N THR A 41 -5.52 -8.62 -11.55
CA THR A 41 -5.00 -9.87 -10.99
C THR A 41 -3.96 -9.54 -9.93
N GLU A 42 -4.12 -10.09 -8.73
CA GLU A 42 -3.15 -9.95 -7.66
C GLU A 42 -1.96 -10.88 -7.91
N THR A 43 -0.75 -10.31 -7.97
CA THR A 43 0.50 -11.09 -8.05
C THR A 43 1.08 -11.36 -6.66
N THR A 44 0.82 -10.48 -5.70
CA THR A 44 1.24 -10.66 -4.31
C THR A 44 0.18 -10.08 -3.39
N ASN A 45 -0.28 -10.86 -2.43
CA ASN A 45 -1.21 -10.39 -1.40
C ASN A 45 -0.76 -10.87 -0.03
N ASN A 46 -0.04 -10.02 0.69
CA ASN A 46 0.39 -10.27 2.05
C ASN A 46 0.10 -9.05 2.94
N LYS A 47 0.22 -9.22 4.26
CA LYS A 47 -0.07 -8.14 5.23
C LYS A 47 0.84 -6.91 5.10
N SER A 48 1.94 -6.99 4.36
CA SER A 48 2.92 -5.92 4.20
C SER A 48 2.95 -5.30 2.80
N ALA A 49 2.33 -5.95 1.81
CA ALA A 49 2.36 -5.54 0.42
C ALA A 49 1.24 -6.20 -0.39
N LEU A 50 0.65 -5.40 -1.29
CA LEU A 50 -0.29 -5.83 -2.31
C LEU A 50 0.28 -5.45 -3.68
N ALA A 51 0.48 -6.40 -4.58
CA ALA A 51 0.99 -6.16 -5.93
C ALA A 51 0.06 -6.75 -6.97
N PHE A 52 -0.01 -6.08 -8.12
CA PHE A 52 -0.91 -6.40 -9.22
C PHE A 52 -0.13 -6.71 -10.50
N ASP A 53 -0.79 -7.40 -11.43
CA ASP A 53 -0.26 -7.77 -12.76
C ASP A 53 0.19 -6.57 -13.62
N ASN A 54 -0.36 -5.39 -13.37
CA ASN A 54 0.02 -4.14 -14.04
C ASN A 54 1.32 -3.51 -13.53
N ASN A 55 2.14 -4.27 -12.77
CA ASN A 55 3.36 -3.84 -12.08
C ASN A 55 3.16 -2.73 -11.04
N SER A 56 1.92 -2.43 -10.65
CA SER A 56 1.64 -1.54 -9.53
C SER A 56 1.70 -2.31 -8.21
N LYS A 57 2.15 -1.62 -7.17
CA LYS A 57 2.28 -2.20 -5.82
C LYS A 57 1.96 -1.18 -4.75
N ILE A 58 1.34 -1.66 -3.68
CA ILE A 58 1.08 -0.94 -2.44
C ILE A 58 1.96 -1.58 -1.37
N ILE A 59 2.81 -0.78 -0.74
CA ILE A 59 3.75 -1.24 0.30
C ILE A 59 3.36 -0.57 1.61
N VAL A 60 3.28 -1.35 2.69
CA VAL A 60 3.01 -0.86 4.04
C VAL A 60 4.28 -0.93 4.87
N ALA A 61 4.64 0.18 5.52
CA ALA A 61 5.71 0.19 6.52
C ALA A 61 5.32 1.03 7.74
N THR A 62 6.04 0.81 8.84
CA THR A 62 5.91 1.62 10.05
C THR A 62 7.05 2.61 10.16
N CYS A 63 6.78 3.73 10.84
CA CYS A 63 7.81 4.70 11.18
C CYS A 63 8.97 3.98 11.93
N GLY A 64 10.21 4.30 11.56
CA GLY A 64 11.42 3.65 12.10
C GLY A 64 12.02 2.53 11.24
N THR A 65 11.30 1.99 10.24
CA THR A 65 11.88 0.98 9.33
C THR A 65 12.64 1.66 8.20
N LYS A 66 13.93 1.93 8.41
CA LYS A 66 14.78 2.75 7.53
C LYS A 66 15.02 2.20 6.12
N ASP A 67 14.74 0.92 5.87
CA ASP A 67 15.18 0.22 4.65
C ASP A 67 14.07 -0.16 3.67
N LYS A 68 12.79 -0.12 4.06
CA LYS A 68 11.72 -0.72 3.23
C LYS A 68 11.33 0.08 1.98
N VAL A 69 11.77 1.32 1.89
CA VAL A 69 11.35 2.26 0.83
C VAL A 69 12.53 2.98 0.18
N ARG A 70 13.72 2.86 0.78
CA ARG A 70 14.93 3.54 0.30
C ARG A 70 15.30 2.96 -1.08
N GLY A 71 15.29 3.80 -2.12
CA GLY A 71 15.59 3.39 -3.50
C GLY A 71 14.37 3.03 -4.36
N SER A 72 13.14 3.12 -3.85
CA SER A 72 11.93 2.96 -4.65
C SER A 72 11.38 4.30 -5.13
N THR A 73 11.00 4.38 -6.41
CA THR A 73 10.26 5.53 -6.96
C THR A 73 8.80 5.43 -6.54
N LEU A 74 8.37 6.30 -5.63
CA LEU A 74 7.00 6.38 -5.16
C LEU A 74 6.19 7.35 -6.03
N ALA A 75 5.05 6.90 -6.54
CA ALA A 75 4.10 7.81 -7.17
C ALA A 75 3.15 8.45 -6.15
N PHE A 76 2.90 7.76 -5.04
CA PHE A 76 2.02 8.23 -3.98
C PHE A 76 2.48 7.70 -2.63
N ALA A 77 2.42 8.55 -1.60
CA ALA A 77 2.72 8.19 -0.23
C ALA A 77 1.57 8.64 0.68
N HIS A 78 0.91 7.70 1.35
CA HIS A 78 -0.06 7.96 2.39
C HIS A 78 0.62 7.85 3.75
N LEU A 79 0.70 8.97 4.46
CA LEU A 79 1.30 9.02 5.78
C LEU A 79 0.20 9.32 6.80
N SER A 80 -0.16 8.31 7.59
CA SER A 80 -1.09 8.45 8.69
C SER A 80 -0.32 8.86 9.95
N GLU A 81 -0.90 9.79 10.72
CA GLU A 81 -0.37 10.19 12.05
C GLU A 81 1.04 10.82 12.01
N VAL A 82 1.39 11.55 10.95
CA VAL A 82 2.72 12.19 10.81
C VAL A 82 3.08 13.10 11.97
N GLY A 83 2.10 13.79 12.56
CA GLY A 83 2.33 14.65 13.74
C GLY A 83 2.75 13.90 15.01
N LEU A 84 2.60 12.58 15.05
CA LEU A 84 3.03 11.71 16.15
C LEU A 84 4.34 10.98 15.83
N MET A 85 4.86 11.11 14.62
CA MET A 85 6.15 10.56 14.20
C MET A 85 7.28 11.49 14.71
N ASN A 86 7.72 11.29 15.94
CA ASN A 86 8.87 11.98 16.55
C ASN A 86 10.15 11.15 16.46
#